data_AF-A0A8J3R6Q7-F1
#
_entry.id   AF-A0A8J3R6Q7-F1
#
_cell.length_a   1.000
_cell.length_b   1.000
_cell.length_c   1.000
_cell.angle_alpha   90.00
_cell.angle_beta   90.00
_cell.angle_gamma   90.00
#
_symmetry.space_group_name_H-M   'P 1'
#
loop_
_entity.id
_entity.type
_entity.pdbx_description
1 polymer ?
#
loop_
_entity_poly.entity_id
_entity_poly.type
_entity_poly.pdbx_seq_one_letter_code
_entity_poly.pdbx_strand_id
1 'polypeptide(L)'
;MPDLRYWHGGAPGLTPGDLIEPRPGDDRRHLVDGCPRCEARKAGQPLADDHARADRIYVTTDRDYARVYAAGYPRGGLYVVEPLGELEETTGVDDPAPSWAVTSARVVAVYDPVVVATRKDWRRWMRRYGGI
;
A
#
# COMPACT_ATOMS: atom_id res chain seq x y z
N MET A 1 -19.46 -19.32 0.57
CA MET A 1 -19.15 -17.87 0.63
C MET A 1 -17.84 -17.71 -0.12
N PRO A 2 -17.68 -16.80 -1.09
CA PRO A 2 -16.37 -16.61 -1.69
C PRO A 2 -15.38 -16.24 -0.57
N ASP A 3 -14.24 -16.91 -0.52
CA ASP A 3 -13.19 -16.60 0.45
C ASP A 3 -12.79 -15.13 0.27
N LEU A 4 -13.00 -14.33 1.31
CA LEU A 4 -12.72 -12.91 1.28
C LEU A 4 -11.21 -12.72 1.12
N ARG A 5 -10.79 -12.02 0.06
CA ARG A 5 -9.38 -11.83 -0.27
C ARG A 5 -8.94 -10.42 0.10
N TYR A 6 -7.87 -10.33 0.90
CA TYR A 6 -7.21 -9.07 1.20
C TYR A 6 -6.00 -8.85 0.29
N TRP A 7 -5.77 -7.57 0.00
CA TRP A 7 -4.72 -7.08 -0.88
C TRP A 7 -3.88 -6.05 -0.14
N HIS A 8 -2.57 -6.10 -0.39
CA HIS A 8 -1.63 -5.08 0.03
C HIS A 8 -0.82 -4.62 -1.19
N GLY A 9 -0.70 -3.32 -1.39
CA GLY A 9 0.16 -2.74 -2.39
C GLY A 9 1.22 -1.87 -1.74
N GLY A 10 2.48 -2.06 -2.10
CA GLY A 10 3.57 -1.38 -1.44
C GLY A 10 4.94 -1.72 -1.99
N ALA A 11 5.94 -1.71 -1.12
CA ALA A 11 7.33 -1.99 -1.50
C ALA A 11 7.47 -3.33 -2.25
N PRO A 12 8.36 -3.41 -3.25
CA PRO A 12 8.58 -4.63 -4.02
C PRO A 12 9.39 -5.68 -3.27
N GLY A 13 9.44 -6.89 -3.86
CA GLY A 13 10.41 -7.92 -3.51
C GLY A 13 9.96 -8.90 -2.43
N LEU A 14 8.70 -8.83 -1.98
CA LEU A 14 8.16 -9.81 -1.04
C LEU A 14 7.77 -11.11 -1.76
N THR A 15 7.82 -12.21 -1.02
CA THR A 15 7.53 -13.58 -1.45
C THR A 15 6.48 -14.24 -0.55
N PRO A 16 5.79 -15.30 -1.00
CA PRO A 16 4.82 -16.00 -0.16
C PRO A 16 5.46 -16.51 1.14
N GLY A 17 4.80 -16.26 2.26
CA GLY A 17 5.29 -16.54 3.61
C GLY A 17 5.90 -15.33 4.32
N ASP A 18 6.34 -14.31 3.58
CA ASP A 18 6.92 -13.10 4.19
C ASP A 18 5.89 -12.35 5.04
N LEU A 19 6.38 -11.76 6.13
CA LEU A 19 5.61 -10.89 7.00
C LEU A 19 5.77 -9.44 6.56
N ILE A 20 4.64 -8.76 6.38
CA ILE A 20 4.58 -7.32 6.18
C ILE A 20 4.32 -6.68 7.53
N GLU A 21 5.25 -5.85 7.97
CA GLU A 21 5.18 -5.12 9.23
C GLU A 21 5.24 -3.61 8.98
N PRO A 22 4.80 -2.78 9.95
CA PRO A 22 4.95 -1.34 9.86
C PRO A 22 6.43 -1.03 9.72
N ARG A 23 6.77 -0.27 8.67
CA ARG A 23 8.18 0.03 8.40
C ARG A 23 8.69 1.00 9.46
N PRO A 24 9.88 0.76 10.03
CA PRO A 24 10.60 1.77 10.79
C PRO A 24 10.73 3.06 9.99
N GLY A 25 10.58 4.21 10.64
CA GLY A 25 10.64 5.52 9.96
C GLY A 25 11.98 5.83 9.28
N ASP A 26 13.03 5.06 9.58
CA ASP A 26 14.35 5.13 8.97
C ASP A 26 14.57 4.13 7.81
N ASP A 27 13.55 3.34 7.43
CA ASP A 27 13.66 2.43 6.28
C ASP A 27 13.68 3.18 4.94
N ARG A 28 14.90 3.38 4.43
CA ARG A 28 15.17 4.09 3.16
C ARG A 28 15.30 3.20 1.94
N ARG A 29 15.16 1.86 2.05
CA ARG A 29 15.48 0.90 0.98
C ARG A 29 14.65 1.07 -0.29
N HIS A 30 13.48 1.69 -0.17
CA HIS A 30 12.54 1.94 -1.27
C HIS A 30 12.60 3.37 -1.82
N LEU A 31 13.43 4.23 -1.23
CA LEU A 31 13.57 5.63 -1.62
C LEU A 31 14.60 5.75 -2.74
N VAL A 32 14.27 6.50 -3.80
CA VAL A 32 15.12 6.67 -4.97
C VAL A 32 15.65 8.09 -5.02
N ASP A 33 16.96 8.23 -5.32
CA ASP A 33 17.62 9.52 -5.51
C ASP A 33 16.97 10.33 -6.62
N GLY A 34 16.72 11.61 -6.36
CA GLY A 34 16.16 12.55 -7.36
C GLY A 34 14.64 12.46 -7.53
N CYS A 35 13.94 11.60 -6.80
CA CYS A 35 12.47 11.66 -6.69
C CYS A 35 12.08 12.67 -5.59
N PRO A 36 11.36 13.77 -5.89
CA PRO A 36 11.07 14.82 -4.91
C PRO A 36 10.38 14.31 -3.63
N ARG A 37 9.43 13.37 -3.77
CA ARG A 37 8.74 12.75 -2.63
C ARG A 37 9.67 11.86 -1.80
N CYS A 38 10.59 11.14 -2.46
CA CYS A 38 11.59 10.33 -1.77
C CYS A 38 12.60 11.21 -1.03
N GLU A 39 13.04 12.32 -1.62
CA GLU A 39 13.95 13.27 -0.98
C GLU A 39 13.30 13.93 0.25
N ALA A 40 12.03 14.34 0.14
CA ALA A 40 11.26 14.83 1.30
C ALA A 40 11.22 13.79 2.43
N ARG A 41 10.94 12.52 2.11
CA ARG A 41 10.97 11.42 3.10
C ARG A 41 12.36 11.20 3.69
N LYS A 42 13.44 11.22 2.89
CA LYS A 42 14.82 11.08 3.39
C LYS A 42 15.18 12.18 4.39
N ALA A 43 14.70 13.40 4.13
CA ALA A 43 14.88 14.58 4.97
C ALA A 43 13.95 14.65 6.18
N GLY A 44 13.05 13.67 6.37
CA GLY A 44 12.07 13.66 7.47
C GLY A 44 11.01 14.74 7.35
N GLN A 45 10.77 15.26 6.14
CA GLN A 45 9.74 16.27 5.91
C GLN A 45 8.36 15.60 5.84
N PRO A 46 7.34 16.14 6.54
CA PRO A 46 5.99 15.61 6.45
C PRO A 46 5.46 15.80 5.03
N LEU A 47 4.87 14.75 4.46
CA LEU A 47 4.13 14.86 3.21
C LEU A 47 2.71 15.31 3.55
N ALA A 48 2.14 16.19 2.71
CA ALA A 48 0.81 16.76 2.94
C ALA A 48 -0.32 15.71 2.96
N ASP A 49 -0.05 14.51 2.42
CA ASP A 49 -0.95 13.37 2.29
C ASP A 49 -0.59 12.20 3.24
N ASP A 50 0.33 12.39 4.20
CA ASP A 50 0.77 11.32 5.11
C ASP A 50 -0.19 11.15 6.31
N HIS A 51 -1.37 10.58 6.03
CA HIS A 51 -2.34 10.16 7.05
C HIS A 51 -2.05 8.76 7.60
N ALA A 52 -1.04 8.07 7.06
CA ALA A 52 -0.71 6.71 7.45
C ALA A 52 -0.10 6.66 8.85
N ARG A 53 -0.66 5.82 9.71
CA ARG A 53 -0.13 5.54 11.04
C ARG A 53 1.17 4.75 10.95
N ALA A 54 2.20 5.21 11.65
CA ALA A 54 3.52 4.57 11.65
C ALA A 54 3.53 3.17 12.30
N ASP A 55 2.53 2.85 13.13
CA ASP A 55 2.41 1.57 13.84
C ASP A 55 1.54 0.53 13.10
N ARG A 56 1.05 0.84 11.89
CA ARG A 56 0.11 -0.02 11.16
C ARG A 56 0.50 -0.21 9.70
N ILE A 57 -0.03 -1.27 9.13
CA ILE A 57 -0.11 -1.46 7.68
C ILE A 57 -1.57 -1.51 7.25
N TYR A 58 -1.81 -1.26 5.97
CA TYR A 58 -3.16 -1.18 5.42
C TYR A 58 -3.40 -2.30 4.42
N VAL A 59 -4.57 -2.90 4.53
CA VAL A 59 -5.07 -3.95 3.63
C VAL A 59 -6.45 -3.58 3.14
N THR A 60 -6.80 -4.05 1.94
CA THR A 60 -8.08 -3.74 1.32
C THR A 60 -8.64 -4.96 0.61
N THR A 61 -9.96 -5.03 0.44
CA THR A 61 -10.58 -6.03 -0.44
C THR A 61 -10.70 -5.53 -1.88
N ASP A 62 -10.43 -4.24 -2.14
CA ASP A 62 -10.37 -3.65 -3.47
C ASP A 62 -8.94 -3.72 -4.04
N ARG A 63 -8.71 -4.71 -4.91
CA ARG A 63 -7.43 -4.91 -5.59
C ARG A 63 -6.93 -3.65 -6.31
N ASP A 64 -7.82 -2.90 -6.95
CA ASP A 64 -7.40 -1.73 -7.73
C ASP A 64 -6.99 -0.57 -6.81
N TYR A 65 -7.57 -0.50 -5.62
CA TYR A 65 -7.15 0.45 -4.59
C TYR A 65 -5.74 0.11 -4.07
N ALA A 66 -5.46 -1.16 -3.76
CA ALA A 66 -4.11 -1.60 -3.41
C ALA A 66 -3.08 -1.26 -4.51
N ARG A 67 -3.46 -1.35 -5.80
CA ARG A 67 -2.55 -0.98 -6.91
C ARG A 67 -2.17 0.49 -6.93
N VAL A 68 -3.03 1.39 -6.44
CA VAL A 68 -2.70 2.82 -6.31
C VAL A 68 -1.49 2.97 -5.39
N TYR A 69 -1.53 2.33 -4.23
CA TYR A 69 -0.42 2.37 -3.26
C TYR A 69 0.84 1.70 -3.79
N ALA A 70 0.70 0.55 -4.47
CA ALA A 70 1.86 -0.09 -5.12
C ALA A 70 2.52 0.83 -6.15
N ALA A 71 1.74 1.56 -6.96
CA ALA A 71 2.26 2.49 -7.95
C ALA A 71 3.00 3.70 -7.35
N GLY A 72 2.78 4.00 -6.06
CA GLY A 72 3.53 5.02 -5.32
C GLY A 72 4.97 4.61 -4.97
N TYR A 73 5.30 3.32 -5.08
CA TYR A 73 6.64 2.81 -4.86
C TYR A 73 7.40 2.63 -6.18
N PRO A 74 8.71 2.93 -6.23
CA PRO A 74 9.56 2.52 -7.35
C PRO A 74 9.49 1.01 -7.52
N ARG A 75 8.92 0.57 -8.66
CA ARG A 75 8.66 -0.84 -8.98
C ARG A 75 7.75 -1.57 -7.97
N GLY A 76 6.84 -0.88 -7.27
CA GLY A 76 6.04 -1.48 -6.20
C GLY A 76 5.27 -2.74 -6.58
N GLY A 77 5.03 -3.60 -5.59
CA GLY A 77 4.37 -4.90 -5.77
C GLY A 77 2.93 -4.90 -5.25
N LEU A 78 2.11 -5.78 -5.82
CA LEU A 78 0.77 -6.11 -5.36
C LEU A 78 0.73 -7.55 -4.86
N TYR A 79 0.24 -7.71 -3.63
CA TYR A 79 0.25 -8.97 -2.90
C TYR A 79 -1.16 -9.33 -2.45
N VAL A 80 -1.44 -10.64 -2.48
CA VAL A 80 -2.55 -11.22 -1.72
C VAL A 80 -2.03 -11.53 -0.33
N VAL A 81 -2.75 -11.10 0.69
CA VAL A 81 -2.30 -11.19 2.08
C VAL A 81 -3.35 -11.80 2.99
N GLU A 82 -2.87 -12.40 4.07
CA GLU A 82 -3.65 -12.78 5.24
C GLU A 82 -3.34 -11.74 6.33
N PRO A 83 -4.31 -10.89 6.72
CA PRO A 83 -4.10 -9.93 7.79
C PRO A 83 -3.91 -10.65 9.12
N LEU A 84 -3.01 -10.14 9.96
CA LEU A 84 -2.72 -10.67 11.29
C LEU A 84 -3.04 -9.61 12.34
N GLY A 85 -3.79 -10.01 13.36
CA GLY A 85 -4.29 -9.11 14.40
C GLY A 85 -5.69 -8.58 14.13
N GLU A 86 -6.05 -7.51 14.82
CA GLU A 86 -7.36 -6.86 14.70
C GLU A 86 -7.46 -6.06 13.39
N LEU A 87 -8.60 -6.18 12.71
CA LEU A 87 -8.96 -5.40 11.53
C LEU A 87 -9.67 -4.11 11.98
N GLU A 88 -8.94 -3.01 12.05
CA GLU A 88 -9.50 -1.69 12.36
C GLU A 88 -10.01 -1.06 11.05
N GLU A 89 -11.32 -0.87 10.89
CA GLU A 89 -11.90 -0.33 9.65
C GLU A 89 -11.53 1.14 9.42
N THR A 90 -11.06 1.46 8.20
CA THR A 90 -10.63 2.81 7.79
C THR A 90 -11.46 3.39 6.65
N THR A 91 -12.39 2.60 6.11
CA THR A 91 -13.31 2.99 5.03
C THR A 91 -14.14 4.24 5.40
N GLY A 92 -14.11 5.26 4.56
CA GLY A 92 -14.85 6.52 4.73
C GLY A 92 -14.27 7.47 5.78
N VAL A 93 -13.24 7.04 6.52
CA VAL A 93 -12.50 7.87 7.48
C VAL A 93 -11.22 8.36 6.83
N ASP A 94 -10.33 7.42 6.49
CA ASP A 94 -9.04 7.68 5.85
C ASP A 94 -9.03 7.21 4.39
N ASP A 95 -9.85 6.20 4.05
CA ASP A 95 -9.83 5.53 2.75
C ASP A 95 -11.19 5.58 2.03
N PRO A 96 -11.26 5.98 0.73
CA PRO A 96 -12.48 5.94 -0.07
C PRO A 96 -12.93 4.52 -0.50
N ALA A 97 -12.15 3.48 -0.20
CA ALA A 97 -12.43 2.09 -0.55
C ALA A 97 -12.38 1.17 0.68
N PRO A 98 -13.06 0.00 0.66
CA PRO A 98 -13.09 -0.94 1.78
C PRO A 98 -11.68 -1.33 2.27
N SER A 99 -11.26 -0.77 3.41
CA SER A 99 -9.88 -0.84 3.89
C SER A 99 -9.83 -0.99 5.40
N TRP A 100 -8.74 -1.59 5.87
CA TRP A 100 -8.49 -1.85 7.28
C TRP A 100 -7.02 -1.62 7.62
N ALA A 101 -6.79 -1.03 8.78
CA ALA A 101 -5.48 -0.99 9.42
C ALA A 101 -5.26 -2.26 10.26
N VAL A 102 -4.10 -2.88 10.12
CA VAL A 102 -3.68 -4.07 10.87
C VAL A 102 -2.26 -3.92 11.38
N THR A 103 -1.88 -4.71 12.38
CA THR A 103 -0.51 -4.68 12.92
C THR A 103 0.49 -5.31 11.95
N SER A 104 0.10 -6.38 11.26
CA SER A 104 0.94 -7.03 10.24
C SER A 104 0.08 -7.87 9.30
N ALA A 105 0.67 -8.37 8.21
CA ALA A 105 0.00 -9.30 7.32
C ALA A 105 1.01 -10.27 6.71
N ARG A 106 0.60 -11.53 6.50
CA ARG A 106 1.41 -12.53 5.81
C ARG A 106 1.13 -12.49 4.31
N VAL A 107 2.17 -12.50 3.48
CA VAL A 107 2.02 -12.66 2.03
C VAL A 107 1.58 -14.08 1.74
N VAL A 108 0.41 -14.24 1.12
CA VAL A 108 -0.10 -15.53 0.66
C VAL A 108 0.32 -15.79 -0.78
N ALA A 109 0.29 -14.75 -1.62
CA ALA A 109 0.73 -14.83 -3.00
C ALA A 109 1.22 -13.47 -3.53
N VAL A 110 2.18 -13.51 -4.45
CA VAL A 110 2.56 -12.35 -5.25
C VAL A 110 1.65 -12.31 -6.48
N TYR A 111 0.83 -11.27 -6.61
CA TYR A 111 -0.09 -11.15 -7.73
C TYR A 111 0.51 -10.37 -8.90
N ASP A 112 1.19 -9.26 -8.59
CA ASP A 112 1.92 -8.47 -9.57
C ASP A 112 3.23 -8.00 -8.91
N PRO A 113 4.39 -8.54 -9.30
CA PRO A 113 5.65 -8.19 -8.68
C PRO A 113 6.12 -6.76 -9.03
N VAL A 114 5.58 -6.15 -10.10
CA VAL A 114 5.93 -4.80 -10.54
C VAL A 114 4.69 -4.14 -11.15
N VAL A 115 3.95 -3.40 -10.33
CA VAL A 115 2.78 -2.65 -10.77
C VAL A 115 3.22 -1.47 -11.65
N VAL A 116 2.76 -1.48 -12.90
CA VAL A 116 2.95 -0.39 -13.86
C VAL A 116 1.62 0.28 -14.13
N ALA A 117 1.45 1.49 -13.61
CA ALA A 117 0.23 2.28 -13.80
C ALA A 117 0.30 3.08 -15.11
N THR A 118 -0.63 2.83 -16.04
CA THR A 118 -0.76 3.65 -17.24
C THR A 118 -1.54 4.94 -16.96
N ARG A 119 -1.47 5.93 -17.87
CA ARG A 119 -2.34 7.13 -17.81
C ARG A 119 -3.84 6.77 -17.83
N LYS A 120 -4.22 5.64 -18.40
CA LYS A 120 -5.62 5.18 -18.40
C LYS A 120 -6.01 4.65 -17.02
N ASP A 121 -5.11 3.90 -16.37
CA ASP A 121 -5.31 3.41 -15.01
C ASP A 121 -5.45 4.57 -14.03
N TRP A 122 -4.53 5.55 -14.07
CA TRP A 122 -4.61 6.75 -13.23
C TRP A 122 -5.94 7.50 -13.39
N ARG A 123 -6.38 7.75 -14.62
CA ARG A 123 -7.69 8.39 -14.87
C ARG A 123 -8.86 7.58 -14.33
N ARG A 124 -8.78 6.24 -14.39
CA ARG A 124 -9.81 5.37 -13.80
C ARG A 124 -9.80 5.46 -12.28
N TRP A 125 -8.62 5.37 -11.67
CA TRP A 125 -8.45 5.42 -10.21
C TRP A 125 -8.90 6.76 -9.64
N MET A 126 -8.47 7.89 -10.21
CA MET A 126 -8.91 9.22 -9.77
C MET A 126 -10.43 9.40 -9.84
N ARG A 127 -11.10 8.84 -10.86
CA ARG A 127 -12.57 8.88 -10.96
C ARG A 127 -13.28 8.02 -9.92
N ARG A 128 -12.64 6.92 -9.49
CA ARG A 128 -13.24 5.93 -8.60
C ARG A 128 -13.02 6.26 -7.13
N TYR A 129 -11.83 6.75 -6.79
CA TYR A 129 -11.40 6.96 -5.40
C TYR A 129 -11.31 8.45 -5.01
N GLY A 130 -11.44 9.37 -5.96
CA GLY A 130 -11.19 10.80 -5.71
C GLY A 130 -9.70 11.15 -5.87
N GLY A 131 -9.30 12.36 -5.46
CA GLY A 131 -7.88 12.72 -5.37
C GLY A 131 -7.21 11.85 -4.32
N ILE A 132 -6.24 11.05 -4.77
CA ILE A 132 -5.39 10.14 -3.99
C ILE A 132 -3.96 10.67 -4.08
#